data_AF-A0A920KIE5-F1
#
_entry.id   AF-A0A920KIE5-F1
#
_cell.length_a   1.000
_cell.length_b   1.000
_cell.length_c   1.000
_cell.angle_alpha   90.00
_cell.angle_beta   90.00
_cell.angle_gamma   90.00
#
_symmetry.space_group_name_H-M   'P 1'
#
loop_
_entity.id
_entity.type
_entity.pdbx_description
1 polymer ?
#
loop_
_entity_poly.entity_id
_entity_poly.type
_entity_poly.pdbx_seq_one_letter_code
_entity_poly.pdbx_strand_id
1 'polypeptide(L)'
;MPSLKDLKNRIGSVKSTQKITSAMKMVAAAKLRKAQEQAIASRPYCSSMEKIVSSLANKLIDNAPELLKGKKDNKKTTTCCFLR
;
A
#
# COMPACT_ATOMS: atom_id res chain seq x y z
N MET A 1 9.64 42.63 24.17
CA MET A 1 8.42 41.86 24.52
C MET A 1 7.68 41.55 23.23
N PRO A 2 7.15 40.33 23.04
CA PRO A 2 6.35 40.01 21.86
C PRO A 2 5.15 40.96 21.81
N SER A 3 4.96 41.63 20.68
CA SER A 3 3.87 42.59 20.53
C SER A 3 2.54 41.84 20.38
N LEU A 4 1.42 42.49 20.75
CA LEU A 4 0.08 41.96 20.47
C LEU A 4 -0.13 41.62 18.97
N LYS A 5 0.61 42.30 18.09
CA LYS A 5 0.59 42.08 16.63
C LYS A 5 1.23 40.73 16.25
N ASP A 6 2.33 40.34 16.89
CA ASP A 6 2.98 39.05 16.66
C ASP A 6 2.09 37.86 17.07
N LEU A 7 1.41 37.98 18.20
CA LEU A 7 0.46 36.96 18.65
C LEU A 7 -0.73 36.82 17.70
N LYS A 8 -1.28 37.94 17.21
CA LYS A 8 -2.36 37.92 16.20
C LYS A 8 -1.92 37.24 14.91
N ASN A 9 -0.69 37.51 14.45
CA ASN A 9 -0.12 36.89 13.25
C ASN A 9 0.08 35.38 13.42
N ARG A 10 0.59 34.93 14.57
CA ARG A 10 0.75 33.49 14.87
C ARG A 10 -0.61 32.77 14.92
N ILE A 11 -1.63 33.38 15.52
CA ILE A 11 -2.98 32.82 15.55
C ILE A 11 -3.53 32.67 14.12
N GLY A 12 -3.30 33.66 13.25
CA GLY A 12 -3.68 33.58 11.83
C GLY A 12 -2.99 32.43 11.10
N SER A 13 -1.68 32.28 11.28
CA SER A 13 -0.86 31.22 10.68
C SER A 13 -1.29 29.82 11.16
N VAL A 14 -1.49 29.61 12.46
CA VAL A 14 -1.93 28.31 12.97
C VAL A 14 -3.34 27.95 12.47
N LYS A 15 -4.25 28.93 12.38
CA LYS A 15 -5.59 28.71 11.81
C LYS A 15 -5.55 28.32 10.34
N SER A 16 -4.66 28.91 9.53
CA SER A 16 -4.52 28.51 8.12
C SER A 16 -3.92 27.12 7.99
N THR A 17 -2.87 26.79 8.76
CA THR A 17 -2.29 25.43 8.79
C THR A 17 -3.29 24.39 9.29
N GLN A 18 -4.16 24.72 10.25
CA GLN A 18 -5.22 23.84 10.73
C GLN A 18 -6.24 23.53 9.63
N LYS A 19 -6.61 24.52 8.80
CA LYS A 19 -7.51 24.30 7.66
C LYS A 19 -6.87 23.40 6.59
N ILE A 20 -5.60 23.64 6.27
CA ILE A 20 -4.84 22.81 5.32
C ILE A 20 -4.78 21.35 5.79
N THR A 21 -4.38 21.12 7.04
CA THR A 21 -4.31 19.76 7.60
C THR A 21 -5.68 19.09 7.69
N SER A 22 -6.74 19.84 8.00
CA SER A 22 -8.11 19.30 8.01
C SER A 22 -8.56 18.86 6.62
N ALA A 23 -8.25 19.64 5.58
CA ALA A 23 -8.49 19.25 4.20
C ALA A 23 -7.64 18.03 3.80
N MET A 24 -6.35 18.01 4.15
CA MET A 24 -5.46 16.88 3.87
C MET A 24 -5.93 15.57 4.52
N LYS A 25 -6.51 15.63 5.73
CA LYS A 25 -7.12 14.45 6.37
C LYS A 25 -8.25 13.87 5.52
N MET A 26 -9.12 14.72 4.95
CA MET A 26 -10.20 14.26 4.06
C MET A 26 -9.64 13.71 2.74
N VAL A 27 -8.62 14.36 2.16
CA VAL A 27 -7.96 13.87 0.93
C VAL A 27 -7.29 12.51 1.17
N ALA A 28 -6.61 12.33 2.30
CA ALA A 28 -6.00 11.06 2.66
C ALA A 28 -7.07 9.97 2.85
N ALA A 29 -8.18 10.28 3.52
CA ALA A 29 -9.30 9.36 3.67
C ALA A 29 -9.90 8.94 2.31
N ALA A 30 -10.08 9.89 1.39
CA ALA A 30 -10.57 9.59 0.03
C ALA A 30 -9.58 8.69 -0.75
N LYS A 31 -8.27 8.97 -0.67
CA LYS A 31 -7.24 8.13 -1.30
C LYS A 31 -7.22 6.71 -0.73
N LEU A 32 -7.38 6.56 0.58
CA LEU A 32 -7.45 5.23 1.22
C LEU A 32 -8.67 4.45 0.74
N ARG A 33 -9.86 5.08 0.68
CA ARG A 33 -11.06 4.44 0.16
C ARG A 33 -10.88 3.96 -1.28
N LYS A 34 -10.34 4.83 -2.17
CA LYS A 34 -10.04 4.45 -3.56
C LYS A 34 -9.07 3.28 -3.66
N ALA A 35 -8.02 3.27 -2.85
CA ALA A 35 -7.06 2.15 -2.82
C ALA A 35 -7.70 0.84 -2.33
N GLN A 36 -8.59 0.92 -1.33
CA GLN A 36 -9.35 -0.24 -0.84
C GLN A 36 -10.30 -0.78 -1.91
N GLU A 37 -11.04 0.08 -2.61
CA GLU A 37 -11.92 -0.31 -3.71
C GLU A 37 -11.15 -1.04 -4.81
N GLN A 38 -9.97 -0.53 -5.21
CA GLN A 38 -9.09 -1.19 -6.17
C GLN A 38 -8.59 -2.56 -5.67
N ALA A 39 -8.24 -2.67 -4.39
CA ALA A 39 -7.80 -3.92 -3.79
C ALA A 39 -8.95 -4.95 -3.68
N ILE A 40 -10.19 -4.51 -3.49
CA ILE A 40 -11.36 -5.40 -3.48
C ILE A 40 -11.70 -5.83 -4.91
N ALA A 41 -11.61 -4.92 -5.88
CA ALA A 41 -11.85 -5.20 -7.29
C ALA A 41 -10.87 -6.23 -7.89
N SER A 42 -9.65 -6.35 -7.34
CA SER A 42 -8.67 -7.36 -7.78
C SER A 42 -8.88 -8.76 -7.19
N ARG A 43 -9.69 -8.92 -6.13
CA ARG A 43 -9.99 -10.23 -5.50
C ARG A 43 -10.45 -11.34 -6.46
N PRO A 44 -11.41 -11.12 -7.39
CA PRO A 44 -11.84 -12.20 -8.30
C PRO A 44 -10.72 -12.69 -9.21
N TYR A 45 -9.83 -11.80 -9.64
CA TYR A 45 -8.65 -12.17 -10.42
C TYR A 45 -7.69 -13.03 -9.60
N CYS A 46 -7.36 -12.59 -8.37
CA CYS A 46 -6.49 -13.37 -7.46
C CYS A 46 -7.07 -14.77 -7.18
N SER A 47 -8.38 -14.89 -6.93
CA SER A 47 -9.02 -16.18 -6.66
C SER A 47 -8.98 -17.11 -7.88
N SER A 48 -9.18 -16.56 -9.09
CA SER A 48 -9.11 -17.35 -10.33
C SER A 48 -7.67 -17.80 -10.60
N MET A 49 -6.70 -16.92 -10.39
CA MET A 49 -5.27 -17.23 -10.52
C MET A 49 -4.83 -18.33 -9.55
N GLU A 50 -5.23 -18.25 -8.28
CA GLU A 50 -4.92 -19.25 -7.26
C GLU A 50 -5.46 -20.64 -7.63
N LYS A 51 -6.68 -20.72 -8.15
CA LYS A 51 -7.27 -21.98 -8.65
C LYS A 51 -6.48 -22.58 -9.80
N ILE A 52 -6.03 -21.76 -10.74
CA ILE A 52 -5.26 -22.22 -11.90
C ILE A 52 -3.88 -22.70 -11.44
N VAL A 53 -3.17 -21.90 -10.65
CA VAL A 53 -1.82 -22.24 -10.15
C VAL A 53 -1.85 -23.51 -9.29
N SER A 54 -2.83 -23.65 -8.39
CA SER A 54 -2.99 -24.88 -7.58
C SER A 54 -3.32 -26.11 -8.42
N SER A 55 -4.19 -25.98 -9.42
CA SER A 55 -4.49 -27.06 -10.38
C SER A 55 -3.25 -27.49 -11.17
N LEU A 56 -2.43 -26.54 -11.64
CA LEU A 56 -1.18 -26.83 -12.33
C LEU A 56 -0.14 -27.48 -11.40
N ALA A 57 0.02 -26.97 -10.18
CA ALA A 57 0.94 -27.52 -9.20
C ALA A 57 0.61 -28.99 -8.86
N ASN A 58 -0.68 -29.32 -8.71
CA ASN A 58 -1.13 -30.69 -8.44
C ASN A 58 -0.94 -31.64 -9.62
N LYS A 59 -0.94 -31.14 -10.87
CA LYS A 59 -0.76 -31.97 -12.08
C LYS A 59 0.70 -32.22 -12.44
N LEU A 60 1.62 -31.33 -12.05
CA LEU A 60 3.01 -31.31 -12.52
C LEU A 60 4.02 -31.78 -11.45
N ILE A 61 3.60 -32.64 -10.52
CA ILE A 61 4.38 -33.06 -9.33
C ILE A 61 5.83 -33.47 -9.68
N ASP A 62 6.04 -34.16 -10.80
CA ASP A 62 7.37 -34.67 -11.18
C ASP A 62 8.14 -33.78 -12.19
N ASN A 63 7.43 -32.99 -13.01
CA ASN A 63 8.00 -32.14 -14.07
C ASN A 63 7.62 -30.65 -13.91
N ALA A 64 7.60 -30.16 -12.66
CA ALA A 64 7.31 -28.77 -12.40
C ALA A 64 8.49 -27.86 -12.82
N PRO A 65 8.22 -26.69 -13.44
CA PRO A 65 9.25 -25.70 -13.73
C PRO A 65 9.97 -25.22 -12.45
N GLU A 66 11.23 -24.80 -12.59
CA GLU A 66 12.13 -24.45 -11.47
C GLU A 66 11.55 -23.37 -10.53
N LEU A 67 10.71 -22.48 -11.06
CA LEU A 67 9.99 -21.47 -10.27
C LEU A 67 8.95 -22.05 -9.30
N LEU A 68 8.33 -23.19 -9.62
CA LEU A 68 7.36 -23.86 -8.75
C LEU A 68 8.05 -24.84 -7.77
N LYS A 69 9.18 -25.44 -8.18
CA LYS A 69 9.95 -26.39 -7.34
C LYS A 69 10.76 -25.69 -6.25
N GLY A 70 11.09 -24.42 -6.44
CA GLY A 70 11.93 -23.62 -5.56
C GLY A 70 13.41 -23.99 -5.68
N LYS A 71 14.31 -23.00 -5.62
CA LYS A 71 15.76 -23.25 -5.59
C LYS A 71 16.17 -23.73 -4.19
N LYS A 72 16.93 -24.84 -4.13
CA LYS A 72 17.49 -25.37 -2.87
C LYS A 72 18.66 -24.54 -2.34
N ASP A 73 19.33 -23.78 -3.21
CA ASP A 73 20.48 -22.93 -2.88
C ASP A 73 20.07 -21.44 -2.82
N ASN A 74 19.44 -21.02 -1.73
CA ASN A 74 19.13 -19.61 -1.50
C ASN A 74 20.37 -18.84 -0.99
N LYS A 75 21.32 -18.56 -1.89
CA LYS A 75 22.52 -17.77 -1.59
C LYS A 75 22.25 -16.26 -1.49
N LYS A 76 21.09 -15.79 -1.96
CA LYS A 76 20.67 -14.38 -1.94
C LYS A 76 19.18 -14.28 -1.62
N THR A 77 18.84 -13.69 -0.48
CA THR A 77 17.47 -13.34 -0.12
C THR A 77 17.20 -11.91 -0.55
N THR A 78 16.30 -11.72 -1.52
CA THR A 78 15.87 -10.38 -1.94
C THR A 78 14.69 -9.95 -1.09
N THR A 79 14.93 -9.12 -0.08
CA THR A 79 13.85 -8.49 0.68
C THR A 79 13.33 -7.29 -0.11
N CYS A 80 12.15 -7.43 -0.70
CA CYS A 80 11.44 -6.29 -1.27
C CYS A 80 10.81 -5.47 -0.15
N CYS A 81 11.49 -4.41 0.28
CA CYS A 81 10.87 -3.38 1.09
C CYS A 81 9.88 -2.61 0.22
N PHE A 82 8.58 -2.79 0.49
CA PHE A 82 7.55 -1.89 0.01
C PHE A 82 7.68 -0.57 0.80
N LEU A 83 8.64 0.27 0.41
CA LEU A 83 8.79 1.61 0.96
C LEU A 83 7.54 2.40 0.59
N ARG A 84 6.74 2.62 1.62
CA ARG A 84 5.49 3.37 1.60
C ARG A 84 5.72 4.84 1.29
#